data_AF-A0A521ZXU1-F1
#
_entry.id   AF-A0A521ZXU1-F1
#
_cell.length_a   1.000
_cell.length_b   1.000
_cell.length_c   1.000
_cell.angle_alpha   90.00
_cell.angle_beta   90.00
_cell.angle_gamma   90.00
#
_symmetry.space_group_name_H-M   'P 1'
#
loop_
_entity.id
_entity.type
_entity.pdbx_description
1 polymer ?
#
loop_
_entity_poly.entity_id
_entity_poly.type
_entity_poly.pdbx_seq_one_letter_code
_entity_poly.pdbx_strand_id
1 'polypeptide(L)'
;VYRRLSFLLGDPGLEKSFPDDVAGRKAWFEQLDKSLDEAGPVRFIIDLISGTSAGGINGAFLAKALVYGQPISPLRKLWLDQGDIRTLLNDKKSVEGFPSLPQPGAPESLLNSQRMYLLLFQAIGGVNPKVEASNQSPDAELPVATYVEQLDLFLTTTDIRGAELPIRLADRLVYEQRYRHNFQFIYGTKKTGSGRNDFVPTYDPMLAFAARCTSSFPFAFEPARWTDAEKLLPPPADPEEWKQLWQDWEKNFFTQYTTANDGVDNKCRAFGDGGYLDNKPFSYVTGELQSRRADYPVDRKLIYVEPSPDGSKPKSSGGKCPGKPNVLENVLAALLMLPRQETIREDIERLQERNRLLARVERIRSQLDADTTKRVTTLDTATKFGTDIGAWLQKDVTDLANEFGVAYVSYYRLKVADATDELAELVTRLFGFDPNSDTFEAVRSLARAWRDDLYKAQRPKNSEGWKSHNQFLLDFNYSYRLRKLQFLLARIATLEKTDALSRNEAATLRTLAGLDSVSAPELRKACAEMRGRFSEIYHRLRAGHRELHQEPPAAETNAPSPAPAARLSLGAQAKKLNFKPDELKA
;
A
#
# COMPACT_ATOMS: atom_id res chain seq x y z
N VAL A 1 19.59 5.75 17.02
CA VAL A 1 18.26 5.24 17.43
C VAL A 1 17.77 4.15 16.48
N TYR A 2 17.48 4.46 15.21
CA TYR A 2 16.99 3.49 14.21
C TYR A 2 17.87 2.24 14.01
N ARG A 3 19.20 2.40 13.97
CA ARG A 3 20.16 1.27 13.91
C ARG A 3 20.05 0.32 15.12
N ARG A 4 19.93 0.87 16.33
CA ARG A 4 19.78 0.12 17.58
C ARG A 4 18.42 -0.57 17.68
N LEU A 5 17.35 0.12 17.29
CA LEU A 5 15.98 -0.44 17.19
C LEU A 5 15.93 -1.64 16.25
N SER A 6 16.62 -1.57 15.11
CA SER A 6 16.63 -2.68 14.15
C SER A 6 17.25 -3.97 14.71
N PHE A 7 18.22 -3.87 15.59
CA PHE A 7 18.91 -5.02 16.17
C PHE A 7 18.17 -5.55 17.41
N LEU A 8 17.60 -4.65 18.23
CA LEU A 8 16.66 -5.01 19.30
C LEU A 8 15.46 -5.80 18.79
N LEU A 9 14.86 -5.39 17.67
CA LEU A 9 13.69 -6.06 17.09
C LEU A 9 14.04 -7.34 16.30
N GLY A 10 15.32 -7.53 15.96
CA GLY A 10 15.82 -8.67 15.19
C GLY A 10 16.32 -9.85 16.01
N ASP A 11 16.61 -9.66 17.31
CA ASP A 11 17.09 -10.71 18.20
C ASP A 11 16.34 -10.69 19.55
N PRO A 12 15.41 -11.63 19.77
CA PRO A 12 14.66 -11.76 21.03
C PRO A 12 15.54 -12.00 22.27
N GLY A 13 16.79 -12.47 22.10
CA GLY A 13 17.75 -12.65 23.18
C GLY A 13 18.29 -11.31 23.71
N LEU A 14 18.34 -10.29 22.85
CA LEU A 14 18.83 -8.97 23.24
C LEU A 14 17.84 -8.20 24.09
N GLU A 15 16.55 -8.30 23.79
CA GLU A 15 15.49 -7.69 24.59
C GLU A 15 15.55 -8.21 26.04
N LYS A 16 15.72 -9.52 26.21
CA LYS A 16 15.88 -10.16 27.53
C LYS A 16 17.15 -9.74 28.27
N SER A 17 18.15 -9.25 27.54
CA SER A 17 19.43 -8.81 28.11
C SER A 17 19.45 -7.32 28.46
N PHE A 18 18.35 -6.58 28.23
CA PHE A 18 18.29 -5.14 28.46
C PHE A 18 18.29 -4.80 29.96
N PRO A 19 19.28 -4.02 30.47
CA PRO A 19 19.41 -3.78 31.91
C PRO A 19 18.40 -2.76 32.47
N ASP A 20 18.00 -2.96 33.72
CA ASP A 20 17.11 -2.04 34.43
C ASP A 20 17.80 -0.77 34.94
N ASP A 21 19.12 -0.81 35.17
CA ASP A 21 19.89 0.32 35.70
C ASP A 21 20.56 1.17 34.60
N VAL A 22 20.77 2.46 34.88
CA VAL A 22 21.27 3.43 33.89
C VAL A 22 22.69 3.13 33.42
N ALA A 23 23.56 2.62 34.29
CA ALA A 23 24.95 2.32 33.95
C ALA A 23 25.06 1.05 33.09
N GLY A 24 24.30 0.01 33.45
CA GLY A 24 24.11 -1.21 32.67
C GLY A 24 23.58 -0.91 31.28
N ARG A 25 22.55 -0.05 31.16
CA ARG A 25 22.02 0.37 29.85
C ARG A 25 23.07 1.01 28.97
N LYS A 26 23.95 1.85 29.53
CA LYS A 26 25.03 2.51 28.77
C LYS A 26 26.03 1.48 28.23
N ALA A 27 26.54 0.59 29.08
CA ALA A 27 27.47 -0.47 28.67
C ALA A 27 26.83 -1.42 27.65
N TRP A 28 25.54 -1.73 27.84
CA TRP A 28 24.76 -2.57 26.94
C TRP A 28 24.63 -1.92 25.55
N PHE A 29 24.34 -0.62 25.47
CA PHE A 29 24.31 0.10 24.19
C PHE A 29 25.68 0.21 23.52
N GLU A 30 26.77 0.34 24.27
CA GLU A 30 28.14 0.33 23.72
C GLU A 30 28.50 -1.03 23.11
N GLN A 31 28.09 -2.13 23.77
CA GLN A 31 28.28 -3.48 23.25
C GLN A 31 27.41 -3.73 22.00
N LEU A 32 26.16 -3.27 22.02
CA LEU A 32 25.24 -3.30 20.88
C LEU A 32 25.84 -2.58 19.66
N ASP A 33 26.41 -1.39 19.85
CA ASP A 33 27.00 -0.60 18.77
C ASP A 33 28.23 -1.30 18.15
N LYS A 34 29.04 -2.01 18.96
CA LYS A 34 30.14 -2.84 18.44
C LYS A 34 29.63 -4.00 17.59
N SER A 35 28.62 -4.73 18.05
CA SER A 35 28.01 -5.83 17.28
C SER A 35 27.34 -5.33 15.98
N LEU A 36 26.79 -4.12 16.02
CA LEU A 36 26.21 -3.46 14.85
C LEU A 36 27.25 -3.12 13.76
N ASP A 37 28.49 -2.82 14.14
CA ASP A 37 29.59 -2.55 13.19
C ASP A 37 30.08 -3.82 12.50
N GLU A 38 29.99 -4.98 13.17
CA GLU A 38 30.33 -6.29 12.60
C GLU A 38 29.24 -6.86 11.66
N ALA A 39 27.96 -6.55 11.91
CA ALA A 39 26.82 -7.09 11.15
C ALA A 39 26.62 -6.46 9.76
N GLY A 40 27.31 -5.35 9.45
CA GLY A 40 27.11 -4.56 8.23
C GLY A 40 26.01 -3.49 8.37
N PRO A 41 25.77 -2.67 7.32
CA PRO A 41 24.82 -1.56 7.39
C PRO A 41 23.37 -2.06 7.43
N VAL A 42 22.70 -1.85 8.56
CA VAL A 42 21.27 -2.15 8.77
C VAL A 42 20.48 -0.84 8.86
N ARG A 43 19.32 -0.77 8.19
CA ARG A 43 18.44 0.41 8.17
C ARG A 43 17.06 0.05 8.69
N PHE A 44 16.59 0.76 9.70
CA PHE A 44 15.18 0.75 10.11
C PHE A 44 14.43 1.82 9.32
N ILE A 45 13.29 1.45 8.75
CA ILE A 45 12.49 2.30 7.87
C ILE A 45 11.03 2.19 8.32
N ILE A 46 10.35 3.32 8.41
CA ILE A 46 8.90 3.38 8.56
C ILE A 46 8.36 3.82 7.19
N ASP A 47 7.80 2.88 6.43
CA ASP A 47 7.31 3.09 5.07
C ASP A 47 5.78 3.02 4.97
N LEU A 48 5.10 2.62 6.05
CA LEU A 48 3.65 2.56 6.17
C LEU A 48 3.22 3.15 7.50
N ILE A 49 2.33 4.14 7.46
CA ILE A 49 1.78 4.80 8.64
C ILE A 49 0.26 4.84 8.49
N SER A 50 -0.45 4.39 9.50
CA SER A 50 -1.90 4.64 9.59
C SER A 50 -2.23 5.16 10.98
N GLY A 51 -3.14 6.12 11.03
CA GLY A 51 -3.51 6.75 12.28
C GLY A 51 -4.91 7.35 12.25
N THR A 52 -5.52 7.37 13.43
CA THR A 52 -6.83 7.94 13.70
C THR A 52 -6.72 9.01 14.77
N SER A 53 -7.51 10.08 14.65
CA SER A 53 -7.54 11.16 15.63
C SER A 53 -6.15 11.74 15.92
N ALA A 54 -5.79 11.95 17.19
CA ALA A 54 -4.45 12.42 17.56
C ALA A 54 -3.31 11.54 17.01
N GLY A 55 -3.53 10.23 16.85
CA GLY A 55 -2.59 9.32 16.20
C GLY A 55 -2.39 9.63 14.71
N GLY A 56 -3.47 10.04 14.02
CA GLY A 56 -3.44 10.51 12.64
C GLY A 56 -2.68 11.83 12.49
N ILE A 57 -2.88 12.80 13.39
CA ILE A 57 -2.08 14.03 13.44
C ILE A 57 -0.60 13.67 13.59
N ASN A 58 -0.24 12.84 14.58
CA ASN A 58 1.16 12.44 14.79
C ASN A 58 1.74 11.72 13.56
N GLY A 59 0.94 10.86 12.92
CA GLY A 59 1.29 10.17 11.69
C GLY A 59 1.58 11.11 10.53
N ALA A 60 0.77 12.16 10.34
CA ALA A 60 0.96 13.17 9.29
C ALA A 60 2.30 13.90 9.41
N PHE A 61 2.63 14.35 10.62
CA PHE A 61 3.91 15.02 10.87
C PHE A 61 5.10 14.07 10.78
N LEU A 62 4.97 12.84 11.29
CA LEU A 62 6.02 11.82 11.17
C LEU A 62 6.30 11.49 9.71
N ALA A 63 5.25 11.26 8.91
CA ALA A 63 5.37 10.97 7.49
C ALA A 63 6.13 12.08 6.75
N LYS A 64 5.71 13.34 6.93
CA LYS A 64 6.36 14.49 6.30
C LYS A 64 7.81 14.67 6.76
N ALA A 65 8.07 14.50 8.05
CA ALA A 65 9.41 14.54 8.63
C ALA A 65 10.33 13.45 8.05
N LEU A 66 9.82 12.23 7.85
CA LEU A 66 10.56 11.13 7.23
C LEU A 66 10.88 11.40 5.76
N VAL A 67 9.94 11.96 5.01
CA VAL A 67 10.12 12.33 3.60
C VAL A 67 11.22 13.39 3.44
N TYR A 68 11.23 14.42 4.28
CA TYR A 68 12.18 15.55 4.16
C TYR A 68 13.43 15.46 5.03
N GLY A 69 13.57 14.40 5.84
CA GLY A 69 14.67 14.31 6.79
C GLY A 69 14.63 15.37 7.89
N GLN A 70 13.44 15.87 8.23
CA GLN A 70 13.25 17.00 9.15
C GLN A 70 12.87 16.51 10.56
N PRO A 71 13.14 17.31 11.61
CA PRO A 71 12.69 16.98 12.96
C PRO A 71 11.17 17.16 13.09
N ILE A 72 10.55 16.34 13.94
CA ILE A 72 9.12 16.50 14.31
C ILE A 72 8.88 17.61 15.35
N SER A 73 9.88 18.47 15.59
CA SER A 73 9.83 19.54 16.59
C SER A 73 8.67 20.55 16.40
N PRO A 74 8.20 20.88 15.18
CA PRO A 74 7.02 21.73 15.02
C PRO A 74 5.77 21.15 15.68
N LEU A 75 5.54 19.84 15.59
CA LEU A 75 4.42 19.17 16.26
C LEU A 75 4.57 19.23 17.78
N ARG A 76 5.78 18.96 18.29
CA ARG A 76 6.03 19.04 19.74
C ARG A 76 5.75 20.45 20.26
N LYS A 77 6.19 21.48 19.54
CA LYS A 77 5.93 22.88 19.89
C LYS A 77 4.43 23.19 19.85
N LEU A 78 3.72 22.73 18.82
CA LEU A 78 2.28 22.87 18.74
C LEU A 78 1.57 22.28 19.97
N TRP A 79 1.89 21.03 20.34
CA TRP A 79 1.27 20.39 21.51
C TRP A 79 1.61 21.10 22.83
N LEU A 80 2.85 21.55 23.02
CA LEU A 80 3.27 22.23 24.25
C LEU A 80 2.66 23.64 24.37
N ASP A 81 2.59 24.37 23.26
CA ASP A 81 2.21 25.79 23.27
C ASP A 81 0.70 25.98 23.08
N GLN A 82 0.03 25.08 22.36
CA GLN A 82 -1.37 25.24 21.90
C GLN A 82 -2.27 24.04 22.24
N GLY A 83 -1.70 22.95 22.77
CA GLY A 83 -2.47 21.74 23.10
C GLY A 83 -3.36 21.85 24.35
N ASP A 84 -3.29 22.96 25.10
CA ASP A 84 -4.22 23.22 26.20
C ASP A 84 -5.63 23.44 25.63
N ILE A 85 -6.58 22.61 26.07
CA ILE A 85 -8.00 22.72 25.74
C ILE A 85 -8.53 24.13 25.97
N ARG A 86 -8.06 24.85 27.00
CA ARG A 86 -8.47 26.23 27.30
C ARG A 86 -8.11 27.20 26.18
N THR A 87 -7.00 26.97 25.49
CA THR A 87 -6.55 27.74 24.34
C THR A 87 -7.37 27.42 23.08
N LEU A 88 -7.96 26.23 23.03
CA LEU A 88 -8.77 25.76 21.91
C LEU A 88 -10.27 26.00 22.09
N LEU A 89 -10.75 26.36 23.30
CA LEU A 89 -12.17 26.66 23.54
C LEU A 89 -12.69 27.70 22.55
N ASN A 90 -13.87 27.48 21.98
CA ASN A 90 -14.48 28.36 20.98
C ASN A 90 -15.04 29.64 21.61
N ASP A 91 -14.12 30.51 22.04
CA ASP A 91 -14.38 31.80 22.68
C ASP A 91 -13.62 32.93 21.98
N LYS A 92 -13.74 34.16 22.49
CA LYS A 92 -13.06 35.34 21.93
C LYS A 92 -11.53 35.24 21.95
N LYS A 93 -10.94 34.42 22.83
CA LYS A 93 -9.48 34.23 22.88
C LYS A 93 -8.99 33.31 21.78
N SER A 94 -9.83 32.37 21.33
CA SER A 94 -9.46 31.43 20.27
C SER A 94 -9.23 32.08 18.90
N VAL A 95 -9.70 33.32 18.69
CA VAL A 95 -9.40 34.10 17.48
C VAL A 95 -8.15 34.97 17.60
N GLU A 96 -7.57 35.11 18.79
CA GLU A 96 -6.33 35.86 18.99
C GLU A 96 -5.17 35.20 18.24
N GLY A 97 -4.40 36.02 17.51
CA GLY A 97 -3.28 35.58 16.67
C GLY A 97 -3.66 35.10 15.27
N PHE A 98 -4.96 35.06 14.92
CA PHE A 98 -5.44 34.66 13.60
C PHE A 98 -6.45 35.68 13.04
N PRO A 99 -5.97 36.72 12.33
CA PRO A 99 -6.83 37.77 11.78
C PRO A 99 -7.87 37.28 10.76
N SER A 100 -7.65 36.10 10.15
CA SER A 100 -8.57 35.48 9.20
C SER A 100 -9.77 34.80 9.85
N LEU A 101 -9.78 34.63 11.18
CA LEU A 101 -10.90 34.01 11.87
C LEU A 101 -12.04 35.02 12.12
N PRO A 102 -13.30 34.66 11.81
CA PRO A 102 -14.45 35.47 12.15
C PRO A 102 -14.59 35.57 13.68
N GLN A 103 -15.09 36.71 14.17
CA GLN A 103 -15.40 36.87 15.59
C GLN A 103 -16.41 35.80 16.03
N PRO A 104 -16.19 35.11 17.16
CA PRO A 104 -17.02 33.99 17.54
C PRO A 104 -18.45 34.45 17.87
N GLY A 105 -19.43 33.87 17.16
CA GLY A 105 -20.85 33.93 17.49
C GLY A 105 -21.23 32.94 18.60
N ALA A 106 -22.47 32.46 18.63
CA ALA A 106 -22.81 31.30 19.46
C ALA A 106 -22.05 30.06 18.94
N PRO A 107 -21.21 29.40 19.75
CA PRO A 107 -20.34 28.34 19.26
C PRO A 107 -21.13 27.08 18.87
N GLU A 108 -21.00 26.62 17.63
CA GLU A 108 -21.59 25.37 17.13
C GLU A 108 -20.83 24.12 17.63
N SER A 109 -19.57 24.30 18.04
CA SER A 109 -18.70 23.30 18.66
C SER A 109 -17.94 23.87 19.85
N LEU A 110 -17.54 22.99 20.78
CA LEU A 110 -16.85 23.39 22.02
C LEU A 110 -15.47 24.00 21.75
N LEU A 111 -14.73 23.47 20.78
CA LEU A 111 -13.38 23.88 20.42
C LEU A 111 -13.39 24.55 19.04
N ASN A 112 -12.53 25.54 18.86
CA ASN A 112 -12.45 26.31 17.62
C ASN A 112 -11.81 25.47 16.50
N SER A 113 -12.68 24.90 15.67
CA SER A 113 -12.31 24.04 14.54
C SER A 113 -11.44 24.74 13.49
N GLN A 114 -11.68 26.04 13.27
CA GLN A 114 -10.94 26.84 12.30
C GLN A 114 -9.53 27.18 12.81
N ARG A 115 -9.40 27.52 14.10
CA ARG A 115 -8.10 27.70 14.77
C ARG A 115 -7.27 26.43 14.69
N MET A 116 -7.88 25.27 14.98
CA MET A 116 -7.17 23.98 14.92
C MET A 116 -6.64 23.69 13.51
N TYR A 117 -7.44 23.95 12.47
CA TYR A 117 -6.97 23.82 11.08
C TYR A 117 -5.76 24.71 10.77
N LEU A 118 -5.82 26.00 11.13
CA LEU A 118 -4.73 26.95 10.87
C LEU A 118 -3.46 26.59 11.65
N LEU A 119 -3.59 26.13 12.89
CA LEU A 119 -2.49 25.65 13.71
C LEU A 119 -1.81 24.42 13.09
N LEU A 120 -2.60 23.44 12.63
CA LEU A 120 -2.08 22.27 11.92
C LEU A 120 -1.37 22.69 10.62
N PHE A 121 -1.99 23.56 9.82
CA PHE A 121 -1.43 24.06 8.57
C PHE A 121 -0.08 24.76 8.79
N GLN A 122 0.00 25.69 9.74
CA GLN A 122 1.26 26.38 10.07
C GLN A 122 2.33 25.42 10.58
N ALA A 123 1.96 24.48 11.45
CA ALA A 123 2.92 23.53 12.02
C ALA A 123 3.42 22.53 10.97
N ILE A 124 2.56 22.05 10.06
CA ILE A 124 2.93 21.21 8.90
C ILE A 124 3.87 21.99 7.97
N GLY A 125 3.58 23.27 7.73
CA GLY A 125 4.47 24.17 6.97
C GLY A 125 5.84 24.31 7.61
N GLY A 126 5.92 24.31 8.95
CA GLY A 126 7.17 24.33 9.71
C GLY A 126 8.04 23.08 9.58
N VAL A 127 7.52 21.98 9.03
CA VAL A 127 8.27 20.75 8.70
C VAL A 127 8.87 20.82 7.28
N ASN A 128 8.48 21.80 6.45
CA ASN A 128 9.06 21.94 5.12
C ASN A 128 10.58 22.18 5.19
N PRO A 129 11.35 21.66 4.22
CA PRO A 129 12.77 21.93 4.16
C PRO A 129 12.98 23.45 4.02
N LYS A 130 13.93 23.99 4.79
CA LYS A 130 14.36 25.38 4.63
C LYS A 130 15.17 25.46 3.34
N VAL A 131 14.54 25.87 2.25
CA VAL A 131 15.24 26.10 0.98
C VAL A 131 16.10 27.35 1.15
N GLU A 132 17.43 27.22 1.05
CA GLU A 132 18.28 28.39 0.79
C GLU A 132 17.90 28.95 -0.58
N ALA A 133 17.65 30.25 -0.65
CA ALA A 133 16.93 30.94 -1.72
C ALA A 133 17.54 30.88 -3.15
N SER A 134 18.54 30.04 -3.40
CA SER A 134 19.32 30.03 -4.65
C SER A 134 18.89 29.01 -5.71
N ASN A 135 18.01 28.05 -5.42
CA ASN A 135 17.56 27.05 -6.41
C ASN A 135 16.04 26.85 -6.41
N GLN A 136 15.31 27.88 -6.85
CA GLN A 136 13.88 27.77 -7.18
C GLN A 136 13.73 27.24 -8.61
N SER A 137 13.81 25.92 -8.77
CA SER A 137 13.22 25.24 -9.93
C SER A 137 12.17 24.26 -9.41
N PRO A 138 10.95 24.22 -9.98
CA PRO A 138 9.91 23.26 -9.60
C PRO A 138 10.33 21.79 -9.88
N ASP A 139 11.38 21.58 -10.68
CA ASP A 139 12.02 20.28 -10.95
C ASP A 139 13.29 20.02 -10.12
N ALA A 140 13.65 20.89 -9.18
CA ALA A 140 14.83 20.71 -8.36
C ALA A 140 14.68 19.44 -7.49
N GLU A 141 15.55 18.45 -7.71
CA GLU A 141 15.64 17.26 -6.86
C GLU A 141 15.75 17.68 -5.39
N LEU A 142 14.83 17.15 -4.56
CA LEU A 142 14.79 17.41 -3.13
C LEU A 142 16.18 17.27 -2.50
N PRO A 143 16.60 18.17 -1.57
CA PRO A 143 17.92 18.08 -0.98
C PRO A 143 18.09 16.81 -0.13
N VAL A 144 18.78 15.82 -0.73
CA VAL A 144 19.86 14.95 -0.23
C VAL A 144 19.65 14.05 1.01
N ALA A 145 18.58 14.14 1.81
CA ALA A 145 18.41 13.21 2.95
C ALA A 145 16.96 12.80 3.23
N THR A 146 16.34 12.04 2.33
CA THR A 146 15.08 11.37 2.65
C THR A 146 15.35 10.15 3.54
N TYR A 147 14.65 10.02 4.67
CA TYR A 147 14.79 8.83 5.52
C TYR A 147 14.06 7.61 4.95
N VAL A 148 13.31 7.80 3.86
CA VAL A 148 12.50 6.78 3.18
C VAL A 148 12.63 6.94 1.65
N GLU A 149 12.44 5.85 0.91
CA GLU A 149 12.35 5.88 -0.58
C GLU A 149 10.90 5.76 -1.08
N GLN A 150 10.04 5.19 -0.23
CA GLN A 150 8.61 5.05 -0.42
C GLN A 150 7.93 5.21 0.95
N LEU A 151 6.80 5.92 1.02
CA LEU A 151 6.00 6.04 2.23
C LEU A 151 4.52 6.22 1.89
N ASP A 152 3.65 5.49 2.59
CA ASP A 152 2.21 5.72 2.52
C ASP A 152 1.67 6.08 3.91
N LEU A 153 0.86 7.13 3.95
CA LEU A 153 0.16 7.60 5.13
C LEU A 153 -1.34 7.45 4.91
N PHE A 154 -2.02 6.78 5.82
CA PHE A 154 -3.46 6.57 5.85
C PHE A 154 -4.07 7.32 7.03
N LEU A 155 -4.87 8.35 6.76
CA LEU A 155 -5.63 9.11 7.75
C LEU A 155 -7.12 8.80 7.63
N THR A 156 -7.66 8.04 8.59
CA THR A 156 -9.07 7.65 8.56
C THR A 156 -9.99 8.78 8.98
N THR A 157 -11.16 8.86 8.36
CA THR A 157 -12.21 9.82 8.68
C THR A 157 -13.59 9.22 8.36
N THR A 158 -14.65 9.89 8.79
CA THR A 158 -16.03 9.45 8.55
C THR A 158 -16.75 10.51 7.74
N ASP A 159 -17.20 10.19 6.53
CA ASP A 159 -18.18 11.02 5.81
C ASP A 159 -19.51 10.91 6.57
N ILE A 160 -19.98 12.02 7.14
CA ILE A 160 -21.20 12.06 7.95
C ILE A 160 -22.45 11.74 7.11
N ARG A 161 -22.42 12.06 5.81
CA ARG A 161 -23.50 11.74 4.88
C ARG A 161 -23.39 10.32 4.34
N GLY A 162 -22.16 9.84 4.18
CA GLY A 162 -21.83 8.58 3.55
C GLY A 162 -21.99 8.62 2.03
N ALA A 163 -21.39 7.63 1.37
CA ALA A 163 -21.48 7.41 -0.07
C ALA A 163 -22.24 6.11 -0.34
N GLU A 164 -23.21 6.17 -1.24
CA GLU A 164 -23.91 4.98 -1.71
C GLU A 164 -23.05 4.28 -2.77
N LEU A 165 -22.52 3.10 -2.43
CA LEU A 165 -21.62 2.35 -3.29
C LEU A 165 -22.28 1.07 -3.80
N PRO A 166 -22.12 0.75 -5.09
CA PRO A 166 -22.63 -0.49 -5.64
C PRO A 166 -21.77 -1.69 -5.21
N ILE A 167 -22.45 -2.76 -4.79
CA ILE A 167 -21.88 -4.07 -4.49
C ILE A 167 -22.48 -5.07 -5.46
N ARG A 168 -21.61 -5.71 -6.23
CA ARG A 168 -22.01 -6.79 -7.12
C ARG A 168 -22.05 -8.10 -6.34
N LEU A 169 -23.25 -8.63 -6.16
CA LEU A 169 -23.47 -10.01 -5.73
C LEU A 169 -23.56 -10.91 -6.97
N ALA A 170 -23.52 -12.23 -6.75
CA ALA A 170 -23.55 -13.20 -7.85
C ALA A 170 -24.77 -13.06 -8.77
N ASP A 171 -25.91 -12.60 -8.24
CA ASP A 171 -27.20 -12.52 -8.92
C ASP A 171 -27.67 -11.09 -9.21
N ARG A 172 -27.13 -10.07 -8.52
CA ARG A 172 -27.66 -8.70 -8.57
C ARG A 172 -26.65 -7.64 -8.14
N LEU A 173 -26.98 -6.39 -8.45
CA LEU A 173 -26.32 -5.22 -7.87
C LEU A 173 -27.13 -4.76 -6.65
N VAL A 174 -26.47 -4.58 -5.50
CA VAL A 174 -27.05 -3.98 -4.30
C VAL A 174 -26.29 -2.70 -4.01
N TYR A 175 -26.92 -1.72 -3.39
CA TYR A 175 -26.25 -0.49 -2.97
C TYR A 175 -26.11 -0.47 -1.45
N GLU A 176 -24.92 -0.12 -0.96
CA GLU A 176 -24.62 0.01 0.46
C GLU A 176 -24.17 1.44 0.78
N GLN A 177 -24.68 2.01 1.87
CA GLN A 177 -24.15 3.27 2.39
C GLN A 177 -22.86 3.04 3.16
N ARG A 178 -21.75 3.56 2.60
CA ARG A 178 -20.44 3.54 3.22
C ARG A 178 -20.09 4.90 3.78
N TYR A 179 -19.95 4.99 5.10
CA TYR A 179 -19.55 6.20 5.81
C TYR A 179 -18.03 6.32 6.03
N ARG A 180 -17.30 5.20 5.94
CA ARG A 180 -15.84 5.17 6.16
C ARG A 180 -15.11 5.78 4.97
N HIS A 181 -14.21 6.72 5.25
CA HIS A 181 -13.29 7.31 4.29
C HIS A 181 -11.85 7.31 4.83
N ASN A 182 -10.87 7.39 3.94
CA ASN A 182 -9.47 7.50 4.31
C ASN A 182 -8.71 8.35 3.29
N PHE A 183 -7.95 9.32 3.78
CA PHE A 183 -6.99 10.08 2.97
C PHE A 183 -5.66 9.32 2.90
N GLN A 184 -5.29 8.85 1.70
CA GLN A 184 -4.01 8.20 1.45
C GLN A 184 -3.01 9.17 0.81
N PHE A 185 -1.98 9.57 1.54
CA PHE A 185 -0.86 10.36 1.02
C PHE A 185 0.28 9.43 0.64
N ILE A 186 0.82 9.60 -0.56
CA ILE A 186 1.83 8.72 -1.14
C ILE A 186 3.11 9.51 -1.42
N TYR A 187 4.23 8.94 -1.00
CA TYR A 187 5.57 9.31 -1.41
C TYR A 187 6.25 8.13 -2.08
N GLY A 188 6.81 8.35 -3.27
CA GLY A 188 7.64 7.36 -3.95
C GLY A 188 8.65 8.04 -4.86
N THR A 189 9.95 7.76 -4.65
CA THR A 189 11.01 8.27 -5.53
C THR A 189 10.85 7.75 -6.96
N LYS A 190 11.48 8.39 -7.95
CA LYS A 190 11.52 7.88 -9.34
C LYS A 190 12.03 6.43 -9.40
N LYS A 191 12.95 6.04 -8.51
CA LYS A 191 13.45 4.67 -8.39
C LYS A 191 12.33 3.67 -8.08
N THR A 192 11.32 4.06 -7.30
CA THR A 192 10.16 3.22 -6.94
C THR A 192 9.12 3.08 -8.05
N GLY A 193 9.26 3.85 -9.14
CA GLY A 193 8.35 3.81 -10.29
C GLY A 193 7.03 4.56 -10.10
N SER A 194 6.86 5.30 -9.00
CA SER A 194 5.71 6.19 -8.81
C SER A 194 6.04 7.64 -9.17
N GLY A 195 7.15 8.18 -8.63
CA GLY A 195 7.49 9.60 -8.78
C GLY A 195 6.52 10.57 -8.09
N ARG A 196 5.46 10.06 -7.44
CA ARG A 196 4.45 10.84 -6.73
C ARG A 196 4.98 11.29 -5.37
N ASN A 197 4.68 12.54 -5.02
CA ASN A 197 5.03 13.09 -3.71
C ASN A 197 3.91 14.01 -3.22
N ASP A 198 3.04 13.48 -2.36
CA ASP A 198 1.92 14.22 -1.76
C ASP A 198 2.33 14.99 -0.50
N PHE A 199 3.63 15.09 -0.20
CA PHE A 199 4.16 15.82 0.97
C PHE A 199 4.77 17.16 0.58
N VAL A 200 4.76 17.52 -0.70
CA VAL A 200 5.20 18.84 -1.20
C VAL A 200 4.43 19.98 -0.54
N PRO A 201 5.02 21.17 -0.38
CA PRO A 201 4.36 22.30 0.27
C PRO A 201 2.99 22.66 -0.31
N THR A 202 2.77 22.41 -1.61
CA THR A 202 1.47 22.63 -2.25
C THR A 202 0.38 21.73 -1.68
N TYR A 203 0.69 20.55 -1.15
CA TYR A 203 -0.24 19.62 -0.50
C TYR A 203 -0.47 19.90 1.00
N ASP A 204 0.24 20.86 1.59
CA ASP A 204 0.11 21.20 3.02
C ASP A 204 -1.31 21.56 3.45
N PRO A 205 -2.09 22.33 2.65
CA PRO A 205 -3.50 22.58 2.94
C PRO A 205 -4.33 21.31 3.08
N MET A 206 -4.10 20.34 2.19
CA MET A 206 -4.84 19.09 2.15
C MET A 206 -4.39 18.12 3.26
N LEU A 207 -3.09 18.06 3.56
CA LEU A 207 -2.56 17.28 4.68
C LEU A 207 -3.07 17.81 6.02
N ALA A 208 -3.12 19.14 6.19
CA ALA A 208 -3.72 19.78 7.36
C ALA A 208 -5.23 19.51 7.45
N PHE A 209 -5.92 19.52 6.31
CA PHE A 209 -7.35 19.23 6.25
C PHE A 209 -7.63 17.79 6.67
N ALA A 210 -6.89 16.81 6.12
CA ALA A 210 -7.02 15.40 6.50
C ALA A 210 -6.69 15.16 7.98
N ALA A 211 -5.65 15.83 8.51
CA ALA A 211 -5.29 15.79 9.93
C ALA A 211 -6.38 16.40 10.83
N ARG A 212 -7.07 17.45 10.38
CA ARG A 212 -8.26 17.99 11.05
C ARG A 212 -9.42 16.99 10.99
N CYS A 213 -9.74 16.45 9.82
CA CYS A 213 -10.84 15.51 9.61
C CYS A 213 -10.72 14.29 10.54
N THR A 214 -9.54 13.67 10.60
CA THR A 214 -9.33 12.47 11.42
C THR A 214 -9.53 12.71 12.92
N SER A 215 -9.38 13.97 13.38
CA SER A 215 -9.53 14.38 14.79
C SER A 215 -10.76 15.28 15.05
N SER A 216 -11.71 15.31 14.13
CA SER A 216 -12.94 16.13 14.25
C SER A 216 -13.96 15.43 15.16
N PHE A 217 -13.60 15.30 16.44
CA PHE A 217 -14.37 14.57 17.43
C PHE A 217 -15.70 15.28 17.74
N PRO A 218 -16.84 14.56 17.85
CA PRO A 218 -18.17 15.16 17.98
C PRO A 218 -18.30 16.04 19.20
N PHE A 219 -19.03 17.14 19.07
CA PHE A 219 -19.22 18.16 20.10
C PHE A 219 -17.95 18.94 20.47
N ALA A 220 -16.76 18.33 20.36
CA ALA A 220 -15.48 19.01 20.51
C ALA A 220 -15.18 19.88 19.29
N PHE A 221 -15.22 19.31 18.08
CA PHE A 221 -15.00 20.02 16.81
C PHE A 221 -16.16 19.79 15.85
N GLU A 222 -16.42 20.77 14.99
CA GLU A 222 -17.34 20.64 13.86
C GLU A 222 -16.78 19.69 12.79
N PRO A 223 -17.66 18.93 12.10
CA PRO A 223 -17.27 18.21 10.89
C PRO A 223 -16.54 19.12 9.89
N ALA A 224 -15.46 18.61 9.32
CA ALA A 224 -14.61 19.34 8.42
C ALA A 224 -15.15 19.31 7.00
N ARG A 225 -15.31 20.48 6.39
CA ARG A 225 -15.59 20.65 4.96
C ARG A 225 -14.45 21.41 4.30
N TRP A 226 -14.11 21.02 3.07
CA TRP A 226 -13.05 21.71 2.34
C TRP A 226 -13.41 23.18 2.07
N THR A 227 -14.68 23.48 1.74
CA THR A 227 -15.15 24.87 1.55
C THR A 227 -14.89 25.79 2.72
N ASP A 228 -14.81 25.26 3.94
CA ASP A 228 -14.54 26.06 5.14
C ASP A 228 -13.04 26.24 5.37
N ALA A 229 -12.24 25.22 5.04
CA ALA A 229 -10.78 25.30 5.09
C ALA A 229 -10.23 26.26 4.03
N GLU A 230 -10.74 26.19 2.79
CA GLU A 230 -10.32 27.02 1.65
C GLU A 230 -10.45 28.53 1.94
N LYS A 231 -11.49 28.94 2.68
CA LYS A 231 -11.71 30.35 3.06
C LYS A 231 -10.69 30.90 4.07
N LEU A 232 -10.02 30.03 4.82
CA LEU A 232 -9.08 30.41 5.87
C LEU A 232 -7.66 30.58 5.36
N LEU A 233 -7.36 30.00 4.21
CA LEU A 233 -6.04 30.02 3.59
C LEU A 233 -5.81 31.34 2.86
N PRO A 234 -4.54 31.79 2.77
CA PRO A 234 -4.22 32.91 1.89
C PRO A 234 -4.62 32.56 0.45
N PRO A 235 -5.27 33.47 -0.29
CA PRO A 235 -5.55 33.25 -1.70
C PRO A 235 -4.23 33.08 -2.47
N PRO A 236 -4.25 32.30 -3.55
CA PRO A 236 -3.06 32.06 -4.36
C PRO A 236 -2.73 33.34 -5.14
N ALA A 237 -1.54 33.43 -5.72
CA ALA A 237 -1.22 34.53 -6.61
C ALA A 237 -2.08 34.47 -7.90
N ASP A 238 -2.41 33.27 -8.37
CA ASP A 238 -3.22 33.00 -9.54
C ASP A 238 -4.46 32.15 -9.19
N PRO A 239 -5.70 32.61 -9.43
CA PRO A 239 -6.91 31.83 -9.19
C PRO A 239 -6.96 30.44 -9.86
N GLU A 240 -6.28 30.25 -11.00
CA GLU A 240 -6.24 28.93 -11.65
C GLU A 240 -5.39 27.91 -10.88
N GLU A 241 -4.48 28.36 -10.01
CA GLU A 241 -3.64 27.49 -9.17
C GLU A 241 -4.50 26.64 -8.22
N TRP A 242 -5.44 27.25 -7.48
CA TRP A 242 -6.35 26.50 -6.60
C TRP A 242 -7.21 25.49 -7.35
N LYS A 243 -7.63 25.85 -8.57
CA LYS A 243 -8.48 25.00 -9.38
C LYS A 243 -7.72 23.77 -9.86
N GLN A 244 -6.47 23.94 -10.31
CA GLN A 244 -5.60 22.84 -10.70
C GLN A 244 -5.25 21.94 -9.52
N LEU A 245 -4.88 22.53 -8.37
CA LEU A 245 -4.60 21.79 -7.14
C LEU A 245 -5.83 21.00 -6.68
N TRP A 246 -7.01 21.60 -6.71
CA TRP A 246 -8.24 20.93 -6.34
C TRP A 246 -8.56 19.76 -7.27
N GLN A 247 -8.41 19.90 -8.59
CA GLN A 247 -8.63 18.81 -9.54
C GLN A 247 -7.70 17.61 -9.26
N ASP A 248 -6.44 17.88 -8.92
CA ASP A 248 -5.48 16.84 -8.54
C ASP A 248 -5.88 16.17 -7.22
N TRP A 249 -6.26 16.96 -6.20
CA TRP A 249 -6.72 16.42 -4.91
C TRP A 249 -8.02 15.64 -5.01
N GLU A 250 -8.98 16.12 -5.79
CA GLU A 250 -10.25 15.44 -6.03
C GLU A 250 -10.00 14.06 -6.65
N LYS A 251 -9.14 14.01 -7.67
CA LYS A 251 -8.73 12.76 -8.30
C LYS A 251 -8.03 11.81 -7.31
N ASN A 252 -7.17 12.35 -6.46
CA ASN A 252 -6.28 11.54 -5.59
C ASN A 252 -6.92 11.12 -4.27
N PHE A 253 -7.86 11.88 -3.73
CA PHE A 253 -8.42 11.69 -2.39
C PHE A 253 -9.93 11.43 -2.40
N PHE A 254 -10.66 11.78 -3.46
CA PHE A 254 -12.13 11.69 -3.50
C PHE A 254 -12.65 10.69 -4.55
N THR A 255 -11.79 9.81 -5.07
CA THR A 255 -12.13 8.83 -6.12
C THR A 255 -13.30 7.92 -5.75
N GLN A 256 -13.49 7.59 -4.48
CA GLN A 256 -14.63 6.74 -4.07
C GLN A 256 -16.00 7.42 -4.28
N TYR A 257 -16.03 8.74 -4.42
CA TYR A 257 -17.25 9.52 -4.61
C TYR A 257 -17.56 9.77 -6.08
N THR A 258 -16.58 9.61 -6.98
CA THR A 258 -16.83 9.74 -8.43
C THR A 258 -17.76 8.65 -8.94
N THR A 259 -17.72 7.46 -8.32
CA THR A 259 -18.58 6.33 -8.64
C THR A 259 -19.89 6.28 -7.84
N ALA A 260 -19.99 7.01 -6.74
CA ALA A 260 -21.15 6.99 -5.84
C ALA A 260 -22.39 7.71 -6.40
N ASN A 261 -22.22 8.60 -7.40
CA ASN A 261 -23.28 9.35 -8.09
C ASN A 261 -24.37 9.95 -7.16
N ASP A 262 -23.98 10.44 -5.98
CA ASP A 262 -24.90 10.96 -4.97
C ASP A 262 -25.25 12.45 -5.17
N GLY A 263 -24.71 13.06 -6.24
CA GLY A 263 -24.95 14.47 -6.62
C GLY A 263 -24.31 15.49 -5.67
N VAL A 264 -23.41 15.08 -4.78
CA VAL A 264 -22.78 15.97 -3.80
C VAL A 264 -21.41 16.42 -4.28
N ASP A 265 -21.20 17.74 -4.31
CA ASP A 265 -19.88 18.32 -4.51
C ASP A 265 -18.92 17.88 -3.40
N ASN A 266 -17.79 17.29 -3.79
CA ASN A 266 -16.75 16.82 -2.89
C ASN A 266 -16.20 17.92 -1.98
N LYS A 267 -16.19 19.19 -2.41
CA LYS A 267 -15.79 20.31 -1.55
C LYS A 267 -16.72 20.50 -0.35
N CYS A 268 -18.00 20.15 -0.51
CA CYS A 268 -19.05 20.38 0.47
C CYS A 268 -19.26 19.20 1.43
N ARG A 269 -18.57 18.07 1.21
CA ARG A 269 -18.68 16.89 2.08
C ARG A 269 -18.15 17.17 3.49
N ALA A 270 -18.89 16.68 4.47
CA ALA A 270 -18.61 16.89 5.88
C ALA A 270 -17.98 15.65 6.49
N PHE A 271 -16.75 15.79 6.98
CA PHE A 271 -15.93 14.71 7.53
C PHE A 271 -15.77 14.83 9.05
N GLY A 272 -16.14 13.79 9.78
CA GLY A 272 -15.92 13.65 11.21
C GLY A 272 -14.73 12.76 11.56
N ASP A 273 -14.45 12.64 12.86
CA ASP A 273 -13.36 11.81 13.40
C ASP A 273 -13.39 10.38 12.83
N GLY A 274 -12.20 9.83 12.50
CA GLY A 274 -12.08 8.47 12.00
C GLY A 274 -12.45 7.41 13.03
N GLY A 275 -12.31 7.73 14.32
CA GLY A 275 -12.63 6.87 15.45
C GLY A 275 -14.13 6.67 15.68
N TYR A 276 -14.99 7.19 14.79
CA TYR A 276 -16.39 6.79 14.68
C TYR A 276 -16.54 5.35 14.17
N LEU A 277 -15.69 4.94 13.21
CA LEU A 277 -15.85 3.69 12.45
C LEU A 277 -14.56 2.89 12.31
N ASP A 278 -13.41 3.51 12.55
CA ASP A 278 -12.08 2.94 12.34
C ASP A 278 -11.04 3.60 13.26
N ASN A 279 -11.21 3.43 14.57
CA ASN A 279 -10.28 3.89 15.60
C ASN A 279 -8.95 3.12 15.62
N LYS A 280 -8.92 1.95 14.98
CA LYS A 280 -7.77 1.04 14.89
C LYS A 280 -7.52 0.61 13.44
N PRO A 281 -6.93 1.48 12.61
CA PRO A 281 -6.89 1.33 11.15
C PRO A 281 -5.77 0.39 10.66
N PHE A 282 -5.70 -0.82 11.21
CA PHE A 282 -4.67 -1.82 10.87
C PHE A 282 -4.81 -2.36 9.45
N SER A 283 -6.04 -2.42 8.94
CA SER A 283 -6.34 -3.00 7.63
C SER A 283 -5.61 -2.32 6.48
N TYR A 284 -5.39 -1.00 6.55
CA TYR A 284 -4.68 -0.26 5.49
C TYR A 284 -3.21 -0.65 5.40
N VAL A 285 -2.52 -0.69 6.55
CA VAL A 285 -1.11 -1.11 6.62
C VAL A 285 -0.99 -2.57 6.18
N THR A 286 -1.83 -3.44 6.71
CA THR A 286 -1.74 -4.89 6.43
C THR A 286 -2.09 -5.26 4.99
N GLY A 287 -3.01 -4.53 4.36
CA GLY A 287 -3.30 -4.64 2.93
C GLY A 287 -2.09 -4.25 2.07
N GLU A 288 -1.46 -3.13 2.40
CA GLU A 288 -0.37 -2.56 1.62
C GLU A 288 0.99 -3.27 1.83
N LEU A 289 1.15 -4.00 2.94
CA LEU A 289 2.33 -4.86 3.18
C LEU A 289 2.56 -5.89 2.04
N GLN A 290 1.50 -6.29 1.33
CA GLN A 290 1.58 -7.29 0.26
C GLN A 290 2.22 -6.74 -1.02
N SER A 291 1.97 -5.47 -1.32
CA SER A 291 2.41 -4.77 -2.52
C SER A 291 3.72 -4.02 -2.33
N ARG A 292 4.14 -3.78 -1.08
CA ARG A 292 5.31 -2.98 -0.71
C ARG A 292 6.62 -3.55 -1.27
N ARG A 293 7.37 -2.69 -1.97
CA ARG A 293 8.70 -3.00 -2.51
C ARG A 293 9.71 -3.23 -1.38
N ALA A 294 10.65 -4.14 -1.58
CA ALA A 294 11.82 -4.29 -0.73
C ALA A 294 13.02 -4.60 -1.63
N ASP A 295 13.93 -3.64 -1.75
CA ASP A 295 15.14 -3.84 -2.54
C ASP A 295 16.18 -4.69 -1.80
N TYR A 296 16.04 -4.87 -0.49
CA TYR A 296 16.94 -5.64 0.39
C TYR A 296 16.16 -6.71 1.15
N PRO A 297 16.83 -7.72 1.72
CA PRO A 297 16.22 -8.60 2.71
C PRO A 297 15.67 -7.77 3.87
N VAL A 298 14.36 -7.86 4.10
CA VAL A 298 13.67 -7.13 5.18
C VAL A 298 13.00 -8.09 6.14
N ASP A 299 12.93 -7.68 7.41
CA ASP A 299 12.01 -8.21 8.40
C ASP A 299 10.96 -7.12 8.67
N ARG A 300 9.69 -7.41 8.39
CA ARG A 300 8.61 -6.43 8.55
C ARG A 300 7.93 -6.63 9.88
N LYS A 301 8.00 -5.61 10.73
CA LYS A 301 7.30 -5.57 12.02
C LYS A 301 6.13 -4.59 11.93
N LEU A 302 4.99 -5.01 12.46
CA LEU A 302 3.87 -4.12 12.72
C LEU A 302 4.00 -3.60 14.15
N ILE A 303 4.11 -2.28 14.31
CA ILE A 303 4.22 -1.63 15.62
C ILE A 303 2.93 -0.89 15.91
N TYR A 304 2.26 -1.23 17.01
CA TYR A 304 1.10 -0.52 17.51
C TYR A 304 1.50 0.32 18.72
N VAL A 305 1.08 1.59 18.71
CA VAL A 305 1.35 2.52 19.82
C VAL A 305 0.02 2.90 20.45
N GLU A 306 -0.22 2.40 21.67
CA GLU A 306 -1.33 2.81 22.51
C GLU A 306 -0.81 3.74 23.61
N PRO A 307 -1.16 5.04 23.59
CA PRO A 307 -0.58 6.01 24.52
C PRO A 307 -1.05 5.86 25.97
N SER A 308 -2.17 5.18 26.20
CA SER A 308 -2.70 4.86 27.53
C SER A 308 -3.12 3.38 27.57
N PRO A 309 -2.16 2.45 27.71
CA PRO A 309 -2.44 1.00 27.71
C PRO A 309 -3.23 0.53 28.94
N ASP A 310 -3.35 1.40 29.96
CA ASP A 310 -4.10 1.09 31.17
C ASP A 310 -5.60 1.13 30.88
N GLY A 311 -6.15 -0.06 30.62
CA GLY A 311 -7.54 -0.41 30.92
C GLY A 311 -7.79 -0.37 32.43
N SER A 312 -7.45 0.73 33.09
CA SER A 312 -7.72 0.92 34.51
C SER A 312 -9.23 0.81 34.70
N LYS A 313 -9.65 -0.33 35.25
CA LYS A 313 -10.95 -0.46 35.92
C LYS A 313 -11.14 0.83 36.71
N PRO A 314 -12.27 1.54 36.57
CA PRO A 314 -12.47 2.78 37.30
C PRO A 314 -12.13 2.47 38.76
N LYS A 315 -11.08 3.12 39.28
CA LYS A 315 -10.74 2.99 40.69
C LYS A 315 -12.00 3.39 41.41
N SER A 316 -12.65 2.44 42.09
CA SER A 316 -13.74 2.72 43.00
C SER A 316 -13.17 3.63 44.07
N SER A 317 -13.30 4.94 43.88
CA SER A 317 -12.95 5.94 44.87
C SER A 317 -13.92 5.72 46.03
N GLY A 318 -13.38 5.19 47.13
CA GLY A 318 -14.13 5.03 48.35
C GLY A 318 -14.70 6.37 48.83
N GLY A 319 -16.01 6.41 49.02
CA GLY A 319 -16.62 7.04 50.19
C GLY A 319 -16.51 8.55 50.38
N LYS A 320 -16.43 9.38 49.33
CA LYS A 320 -16.77 10.81 49.43
C LYS A 320 -17.66 11.21 48.26
N CYS A 321 -18.77 11.90 48.56
CA CYS A 321 -19.56 12.60 47.54
C CYS A 321 -18.63 13.56 46.77
N PRO A 322 -18.42 13.35 45.46
CA PRO A 322 -17.70 14.32 44.64
C PRO A 322 -18.45 15.65 44.68
N GLY A 323 -17.73 16.77 44.76
CA GLY A 323 -18.33 18.09 44.52
C GLY A 323 -19.00 18.11 43.14
N LYS A 324 -20.06 18.93 42.98
CA LYS A 324 -20.77 19.07 41.69
C LYS A 324 -19.72 19.34 40.59
N PRO A 325 -19.58 18.46 39.60
CA PRO A 325 -18.60 18.65 38.55
C PRO A 325 -18.92 19.89 37.73
N ASN A 326 -17.89 20.59 37.27
CA ASN A 326 -18.07 21.68 36.33
C ASN A 326 -18.62 21.09 35.01
N VAL A 327 -19.71 21.65 34.47
CA VAL A 327 -20.43 21.07 33.30
C VAL A 327 -19.47 20.82 32.13
N LEU A 328 -18.53 21.75 31.93
CA LEU A 328 -17.51 21.67 30.88
C LEU A 328 -16.52 20.53 31.11
N GLU A 329 -16.03 20.36 32.34
CA GLU A 329 -15.08 19.31 32.71
C GLU A 329 -15.72 17.92 32.66
N ASN A 330 -17.00 17.82 33.02
CA ASN A 330 -17.75 16.58 33.01
C ASN A 330 -18.10 16.11 31.59
N VAL A 331 -18.47 17.05 30.70
CA VAL A 331 -18.69 16.76 29.28
C VAL A 331 -17.37 16.37 28.62
N LEU A 332 -16.26 17.09 28.89
CA LEU A 332 -14.95 16.72 28.37
C LEU A 332 -14.49 15.34 28.86
N ALA A 333 -14.62 15.07 30.15
CA ALA A 333 -14.23 13.78 30.74
C ALA A 333 -15.09 12.64 30.18
N ALA A 334 -16.40 12.82 30.04
CA ALA A 334 -17.26 11.82 29.43
C ALA A 334 -16.93 11.57 27.95
N LEU A 335 -16.60 12.63 27.19
CA LEU A 335 -16.28 12.53 25.77
C LEU A 335 -14.89 11.90 25.52
N LEU A 336 -13.89 12.19 26.37
CA LEU A 336 -12.54 11.66 26.27
C LEU A 336 -12.37 10.26 26.90
N MET A 337 -13.17 9.91 27.92
CA MET A 337 -13.03 8.67 28.68
C MET A 337 -13.99 7.56 28.25
N LEU A 338 -14.88 7.78 27.28
CA LEU A 338 -15.71 6.70 26.75
C LEU A 338 -14.80 5.66 26.06
N PRO A 339 -14.73 4.42 26.58
CA PRO A 339 -13.88 3.41 25.99
C PRO A 339 -14.53 2.94 24.68
N ARG A 340 -14.10 3.52 23.56
CA ARG A 340 -14.40 2.97 22.22
C ARG A 340 -13.53 1.74 22.02
N GLN A 341 -13.93 0.63 22.65
CA GLN A 341 -13.30 -0.67 22.45
C GLN A 341 -13.63 -1.18 21.05
N GLU A 342 -12.83 -0.79 20.06
CA GLU A 342 -12.75 -1.54 18.82
C GLU A 342 -11.81 -2.74 18.98
N THR A 343 -12.21 -3.87 18.42
CA THR A 343 -11.46 -5.12 18.49
C THR A 343 -10.41 -5.18 17.38
N ILE A 344 -9.15 -4.85 17.71
CA ILE A 344 -7.97 -5.16 16.87
C ILE A 344 -7.77 -6.67 16.65
N ARG A 345 -8.54 -7.48 17.38
CA ARG A 345 -8.45 -8.93 17.43
C ARG A 345 -8.55 -9.55 16.04
N GLU A 346 -9.53 -9.13 15.24
CA GLU A 346 -9.75 -9.72 13.90
C GLU A 346 -8.56 -9.47 12.97
N ASP A 347 -7.99 -8.26 12.97
CA ASP A 347 -6.82 -7.93 12.14
C ASP A 347 -5.56 -8.67 12.61
N ILE A 348 -5.36 -8.81 13.93
CA ILE A 348 -4.26 -9.60 14.48
C ILE A 348 -4.45 -11.09 14.17
N GLU A 349 -5.66 -11.62 14.28
CA GLU A 349 -5.97 -13.02 13.95
C GLU A 349 -5.71 -13.29 12.47
N ARG A 350 -6.15 -12.41 11.56
CA ARG A 350 -5.83 -12.49 10.12
C ARG A 350 -4.32 -12.51 9.87
N LEU A 351 -3.54 -11.67 10.57
CA LEU A 351 -2.08 -11.68 10.47
C LEU A 351 -1.46 -12.98 11.02
N GLN A 352 -1.95 -13.49 12.14
CA GLN A 352 -1.47 -14.73 12.73
C GLN A 352 -1.77 -15.94 11.85
N GLU A 353 -2.99 -16.02 11.29
CA GLU A 353 -3.37 -17.05 10.32
C GLU A 353 -2.47 -17.03 9.09
N ARG A 354 -2.20 -15.83 8.56
CA ARG A 354 -1.25 -15.64 7.47
C ARG A 354 0.15 -16.10 7.84
N ASN A 355 0.66 -15.73 9.03
CA ASN A 355 1.98 -16.16 9.48
C ASN A 355 2.06 -17.69 9.63
N ARG A 356 1.00 -18.34 10.12
CA ARG A 356 0.89 -19.80 10.17
C ARG A 356 0.90 -20.43 8.77
N LEU A 357 0.18 -19.83 7.82
CA LEU A 357 0.18 -20.27 6.42
C LEU A 357 1.58 -20.13 5.80
N LEU A 358 2.24 -18.99 5.99
CA LEU A 358 3.61 -18.76 5.51
C LEU A 358 4.58 -19.78 6.10
N ALA A 359 4.56 -20.00 7.42
CA ALA A 359 5.40 -21.00 8.07
C ALA A 359 5.12 -22.43 7.57
N ARG A 360 3.85 -22.75 7.25
CA ARG A 360 3.49 -24.05 6.66
C ARG A 360 4.03 -24.19 5.24
N VAL A 361 3.88 -23.17 4.41
CA VAL A 361 4.40 -23.13 3.04
C VAL A 361 5.93 -23.23 3.05
N GLU A 362 6.60 -22.50 3.93
CA GLU A 362 8.05 -22.57 4.12
C GLU A 362 8.51 -23.97 4.52
N ARG A 363 7.81 -24.64 5.44
CA ARG A 363 8.12 -26.02 5.83
C ARG A 363 7.95 -27.01 4.70
N ILE A 364 6.83 -26.95 3.96
CA ILE A 364 6.60 -27.82 2.81
C ILE A 364 7.69 -27.58 1.76
N ARG A 365 8.01 -26.31 1.49
CA ARG A 365 9.06 -25.95 0.54
C ARG A 365 10.43 -26.45 0.98
N SER A 366 10.81 -26.30 2.24
CA SER A 366 12.13 -26.77 2.71
C SER A 366 12.26 -28.28 2.63
N GLN A 367 11.16 -29.02 2.84
CA GLN A 367 11.10 -30.47 2.59
C GLN A 367 11.28 -30.79 1.10
N LEU A 368 10.57 -30.08 0.21
CA LEU A 368 10.77 -30.22 -1.23
C LEU A 368 12.20 -29.91 -1.66
N ASP A 369 12.80 -28.85 -1.13
CA ASP A 369 14.20 -28.46 -1.41
C ASP A 369 15.14 -29.60 -0.97
N ALA A 370 14.96 -30.16 0.23
CA ALA A 370 15.77 -31.28 0.73
C ALA A 370 15.59 -32.59 -0.06
N ASP A 371 14.35 -32.92 -0.45
CA ASP A 371 14.05 -34.07 -1.30
C ASP A 371 14.59 -33.88 -2.72
N THR A 372 14.62 -32.64 -3.20
CA THR A 372 15.26 -32.26 -4.45
C THR A 372 16.78 -32.42 -4.31
N THR A 373 17.42 -32.03 -3.22
CA THR A 373 18.87 -32.28 -2.98
C THR A 373 19.22 -33.76 -3.10
N LYS A 374 18.41 -34.65 -2.50
CA LYS A 374 18.60 -36.11 -2.59
C LYS A 374 18.45 -36.66 -4.02
N ARG A 375 17.65 -36.00 -4.86
CA ARG A 375 17.46 -36.35 -6.28
C ARG A 375 18.48 -35.67 -7.20
N VAL A 376 18.96 -34.47 -6.86
CA VAL A 376 19.94 -33.69 -7.63
C VAL A 376 21.34 -34.29 -7.53
N THR A 377 21.69 -34.99 -6.44
CA THR A 377 22.91 -35.82 -6.40
C THR A 377 22.94 -36.94 -7.46
N THR A 378 21.81 -37.24 -8.10
CA THR A 378 21.69 -38.23 -9.19
C THR A 378 21.37 -37.63 -10.56
N LEU A 379 21.22 -36.30 -10.68
CA LEU A 379 20.82 -35.64 -11.91
C LEU A 379 21.76 -34.47 -12.20
N ASP A 380 22.39 -34.53 -13.37
CA ASP A 380 23.17 -33.47 -14.01
C ASP A 380 22.23 -32.27 -14.34
N THR A 381 21.84 -31.55 -13.29
CA THR A 381 20.63 -30.69 -13.27
C THR A 381 20.86 -29.37 -14.00
N ALA A 382 22.11 -28.91 -14.11
CA ALA A 382 22.48 -27.79 -14.98
C ALA A 382 22.25 -28.10 -16.47
N THR A 383 22.23 -29.38 -16.84
CA THR A 383 22.13 -29.85 -18.23
C THR A 383 20.67 -30.11 -18.66
N LYS A 384 19.74 -30.35 -17.71
CA LYS A 384 18.31 -30.60 -17.99
C LYS A 384 17.45 -29.34 -18.07
N PHE A 385 17.74 -28.30 -17.30
CA PHE A 385 17.08 -27.01 -17.49
C PHE A 385 17.78 -26.28 -18.64
N GLY A 386 17.47 -26.72 -19.87
CA GLY A 386 18.09 -26.22 -21.10
C GLY A 386 18.17 -24.70 -21.09
N THR A 387 19.39 -24.18 -21.20
CA THR A 387 19.69 -22.75 -21.41
C THR A 387 19.24 -22.27 -22.80
N ASP A 388 18.82 -23.19 -23.66
CA ASP A 388 18.32 -22.93 -25.01
C ASP A 388 16.79 -22.71 -25.01
N ILE A 389 16.41 -21.43 -24.98
CA ILE A 389 15.01 -20.99 -25.12
C ILE A 389 14.44 -21.46 -26.46
N GLY A 390 15.23 -21.50 -27.53
CA GLY A 390 14.81 -21.94 -28.86
C GLY A 390 14.37 -23.40 -28.84
N ALA A 391 15.16 -24.28 -28.22
CA ALA A 391 14.79 -25.68 -28.04
C ALA A 391 13.52 -25.84 -27.20
N TRP A 392 13.37 -25.08 -26.11
CA TRP A 392 12.16 -25.10 -25.28
C TRP A 392 10.91 -24.64 -26.06
N LEU A 393 11.03 -23.62 -26.89
CA LEU A 393 9.94 -23.11 -27.73
C LEU A 393 9.43 -24.14 -28.74
N GLN A 394 10.26 -25.10 -29.15
CA GLN A 394 9.88 -26.17 -30.08
C GLN A 394 9.30 -27.41 -29.38
N LYS A 395 9.31 -27.48 -28.05
CA LYS A 395 8.72 -28.60 -27.30
C LYS A 395 7.20 -28.54 -27.32
N ASP A 396 6.58 -29.70 -27.48
CA ASP A 396 5.15 -29.88 -27.33
C ASP A 396 4.76 -30.53 -26.00
N VAL A 397 3.46 -30.71 -25.75
CA VAL A 397 2.97 -31.30 -24.48
C VAL A 397 3.47 -32.74 -24.25
N THR A 398 3.76 -33.48 -25.31
CA THR A 398 4.28 -34.86 -25.24
C THR A 398 5.74 -34.86 -24.84
N ASP A 399 6.54 -33.96 -25.43
CA ASP A 399 7.94 -33.75 -25.05
C ASP A 399 8.04 -33.40 -23.55
N LEU A 400 7.19 -32.48 -23.09
CA LEU A 400 7.14 -32.07 -21.68
C LEU A 400 6.67 -33.21 -20.75
N ALA A 401 5.75 -34.06 -21.20
CA ALA A 401 5.30 -35.23 -20.44
C ALA A 401 6.42 -36.26 -20.26
N ASN A 402 7.24 -36.47 -21.31
CA ASN A 402 8.38 -37.39 -21.26
C ASN A 402 9.50 -36.85 -20.36
N GLU A 403 9.71 -35.54 -20.36
CA GLU A 403 10.78 -34.90 -19.59
C GLU A 403 10.45 -34.70 -18.11
N PHE A 404 9.22 -34.26 -17.80
CA PHE A 404 8.80 -33.87 -16.45
C PHE A 404 7.72 -34.78 -15.84
N GLY A 405 7.22 -35.76 -16.59
CA GLY A 405 6.19 -36.70 -16.16
C GLY A 405 4.76 -36.24 -16.45
N VAL A 406 3.82 -37.20 -16.46
CA VAL A 406 2.40 -36.95 -16.80
C VAL A 406 1.72 -35.95 -15.85
N ALA A 407 2.11 -35.91 -14.57
CA ALA A 407 1.57 -34.94 -13.62
C ALA A 407 1.87 -33.49 -14.02
N TYR A 408 3.02 -33.24 -14.65
CA TYR A 408 3.40 -31.92 -15.15
C TYR A 408 2.47 -31.41 -16.26
N VAL A 409 1.91 -32.31 -17.07
CA VAL A 409 0.97 -31.96 -18.15
C VAL A 409 -0.27 -31.25 -17.61
N SER A 410 -0.78 -31.68 -16.45
CA SER A 410 -1.95 -31.05 -15.82
C SER A 410 -1.64 -29.63 -15.38
N TYR A 411 -0.49 -29.42 -14.72
CA TYR A 411 0.01 -28.09 -14.37
C TYR A 411 0.22 -27.21 -15.61
N TYR A 412 0.82 -27.77 -16.66
CA TYR A 412 1.07 -27.07 -17.92
C TYR A 412 -0.23 -26.59 -18.59
N ARG A 413 -1.26 -27.44 -18.65
CA ARG A 413 -2.57 -27.08 -19.19
C ARG A 413 -3.25 -25.99 -18.38
N LEU A 414 -3.20 -26.06 -17.04
CA LEU A 414 -3.70 -25.00 -16.18
C LEU A 414 -2.96 -23.68 -16.42
N LYS A 415 -1.63 -23.73 -16.60
CA LYS A 415 -0.82 -22.54 -16.89
C LYS A 415 -1.18 -21.87 -18.22
N VAL A 416 -1.51 -22.67 -19.25
CA VAL A 416 -1.98 -22.15 -20.55
C VAL A 416 -3.39 -21.56 -20.42
N ALA A 417 -4.28 -22.22 -19.68
CA ALA A 417 -5.63 -21.70 -19.42
C ALA A 417 -5.59 -20.35 -18.66
N ASP A 418 -4.82 -20.26 -17.57
CA ASP A 418 -4.61 -19.05 -16.77
C ASP A 418 -4.18 -17.86 -17.65
N ALA A 419 -3.19 -18.07 -18.52
CA ALA A 419 -2.71 -17.02 -19.45
C ALA A 419 -3.76 -16.64 -20.52
N THR A 420 -4.68 -17.54 -20.86
CA THR A 420 -5.75 -17.26 -21.83
C THR A 420 -6.85 -16.45 -21.18
N ASP A 421 -7.22 -16.78 -19.95
CA ASP A 421 -8.20 -16.04 -19.17
C ASP A 421 -7.67 -14.62 -18.86
N GLU A 422 -6.39 -14.48 -18.51
CA GLU A 422 -5.71 -13.17 -18.32
C GLU A 422 -5.75 -12.31 -19.59
N LEU A 423 -5.47 -12.91 -20.75
CA LEU A 423 -5.56 -12.22 -22.04
C LEU A 423 -7.00 -11.80 -22.37
N ALA A 424 -7.97 -12.68 -22.12
CA ALA A 424 -9.39 -12.38 -22.35
C ALA A 424 -9.87 -11.23 -21.46
N GLU A 425 -9.42 -11.20 -20.21
CA GLU A 425 -9.75 -10.13 -19.26
C GLU A 425 -9.19 -8.80 -19.75
N LEU A 426 -7.92 -8.78 -20.17
CA LEU A 426 -7.28 -7.59 -20.71
C LEU A 426 -8.02 -7.06 -21.94
N VAL A 427 -8.36 -7.95 -22.90
CA VAL A 427 -9.13 -7.59 -24.10
C VAL A 427 -10.49 -7.02 -23.70
N THR A 428 -11.19 -7.66 -22.77
CA THR A 428 -12.50 -7.21 -22.28
C THR A 428 -12.43 -5.78 -21.72
N ARG A 429 -11.43 -5.50 -20.88
CA ARG A 429 -11.19 -4.16 -20.32
C ARG A 429 -10.83 -3.13 -21.40
N LEU A 430 -9.96 -3.48 -22.36
CA LEU A 430 -9.54 -2.59 -23.45
C LEU A 430 -10.72 -2.14 -24.32
N PHE A 431 -11.72 -2.99 -24.50
CA PHE A 431 -12.94 -2.66 -25.22
C PHE A 431 -14.03 -2.00 -24.34
N GLY A 432 -13.73 -1.71 -23.07
CA GLY A 432 -14.63 -1.04 -22.13
C GLY A 432 -15.77 -1.91 -21.63
N PHE A 433 -15.64 -3.23 -21.71
CA PHE A 433 -16.62 -4.17 -21.17
C PHE A 433 -16.28 -4.56 -19.73
N ASP A 434 -17.30 -4.91 -18.94
CA ASP A 434 -17.14 -5.41 -17.58
C ASP A 434 -16.58 -6.86 -17.61
N PRO A 435 -15.41 -7.14 -17.00
CA PRO A 435 -14.85 -8.48 -16.87
C PRO A 435 -15.75 -9.49 -16.13
N ASN A 436 -16.75 -9.02 -15.39
CA ASN A 436 -17.69 -9.88 -14.67
C ASN A 436 -19.00 -10.12 -15.43
N SER A 437 -19.09 -9.71 -16.71
CA SER A 437 -20.29 -9.84 -17.53
C SER A 437 -20.28 -11.09 -18.41
N ASP A 438 -21.44 -11.49 -18.94
CA ASP A 438 -21.54 -12.54 -19.97
C ASP A 438 -20.71 -12.24 -21.23
N THR A 439 -20.40 -10.96 -21.47
CA THR A 439 -19.50 -10.51 -22.55
C THR A 439 -18.09 -11.05 -22.34
N PHE A 440 -17.61 -11.12 -21.09
CA PHE A 440 -16.32 -11.72 -20.77
C PHE A 440 -16.27 -13.20 -21.16
N GLU A 441 -17.33 -13.97 -20.88
CA GLU A 441 -17.37 -15.39 -21.26
C GLU A 441 -17.34 -15.61 -22.79
N ALA A 442 -17.95 -14.70 -23.55
CA ALA A 442 -17.83 -14.68 -25.02
C ALA A 442 -16.40 -14.34 -25.47
N VAL A 443 -15.80 -13.28 -24.92
CA VAL A 443 -14.41 -12.89 -25.23
C VAL A 443 -13.42 -13.99 -24.86
N ARG A 444 -13.62 -14.64 -23.71
CA ARG A 444 -12.83 -15.78 -23.23
C ARG A 444 -12.92 -16.98 -24.18
N SER A 445 -14.12 -17.29 -24.68
CA SER A 445 -14.31 -18.34 -25.68
C SER A 445 -13.59 -18.01 -27.00
N LEU A 446 -13.66 -16.76 -27.45
CA LEU A 446 -12.96 -16.28 -28.64
C LEU A 446 -11.44 -16.31 -28.47
N ALA A 447 -10.92 -15.84 -27.33
CA ALA A 447 -9.49 -15.87 -27.01
C ALA A 447 -8.96 -17.31 -26.98
N ARG A 448 -9.74 -18.24 -26.45
CA ARG A 448 -9.42 -19.67 -26.48
C ARG A 448 -9.38 -20.21 -27.91
N ALA A 449 -10.39 -19.93 -28.72
CA ALA A 449 -10.43 -20.40 -30.12
C ALA A 449 -9.26 -19.83 -30.94
N TRP A 450 -9.00 -18.52 -30.80
CA TRP A 450 -7.87 -17.84 -31.41
C TRP A 450 -6.52 -18.45 -30.99
N ARG A 451 -6.34 -18.73 -29.69
CA ARG A 451 -5.13 -19.39 -29.19
C ARG A 451 -5.00 -20.77 -29.81
N ASP A 452 -6.06 -21.58 -29.77
CA ASP A 452 -6.04 -22.95 -30.27
C ASP A 452 -5.80 -23.01 -31.79
N ASP A 453 -6.16 -21.96 -32.53
CA ASP A 453 -5.85 -21.83 -33.96
C ASP A 453 -4.36 -21.52 -34.21
N LEU A 454 -3.80 -20.53 -33.52
CA LEU A 454 -2.44 -20.04 -33.79
C LEU A 454 -1.33 -20.78 -33.01
N TYR A 455 -1.64 -21.29 -31.83
CA TYR A 455 -0.70 -21.91 -30.89
C TYR A 455 -1.15 -23.33 -30.56
N LYS A 456 -0.34 -24.33 -30.90
CA LYS A 456 -0.73 -25.74 -30.77
C LYS A 456 -0.10 -26.40 -29.54
N ALA A 457 -0.90 -27.23 -28.85
CA ALA A 457 -0.46 -28.04 -27.72
C ALA A 457 0.47 -29.20 -28.15
N GLN A 458 0.22 -29.76 -29.33
CA GLN A 458 0.95 -30.86 -29.93
C GLN A 458 1.52 -30.41 -31.26
N ARG A 459 2.72 -30.89 -31.60
CA ARG A 459 3.35 -30.55 -32.87
C ARG A 459 2.49 -31.12 -34.02
N PRO A 460 2.00 -30.27 -34.94
CA PRO A 460 1.25 -30.74 -36.09
C PRO A 460 2.17 -31.51 -37.07
N LYS A 461 1.56 -32.34 -37.93
CA LYS A 461 2.31 -33.11 -38.94
C LYS A 461 3.09 -32.23 -39.92
N ASN A 462 2.56 -31.03 -40.23
CA ASN A 462 3.30 -29.98 -40.94
C ASN A 462 3.80 -28.96 -39.91
N SER A 463 5.10 -28.93 -39.67
CA SER A 463 5.75 -28.07 -38.67
C SER A 463 6.22 -26.72 -39.22
N GLU A 464 5.94 -26.38 -40.48
CA GLU A 464 6.36 -25.10 -41.04
C GLU A 464 5.55 -23.94 -40.43
N GLY A 465 6.23 -23.00 -39.77
CA GLY A 465 5.60 -21.82 -39.16
C GLY A 465 4.73 -22.07 -37.92
N TRP A 466 4.65 -23.30 -37.40
CA TRP A 466 3.85 -23.60 -36.22
C TRP A 466 4.38 -22.88 -34.97
N LYS A 467 3.46 -22.47 -34.09
CA LYS A 467 3.81 -21.93 -32.77
C LYS A 467 3.31 -22.89 -31.70
N SER A 468 4.16 -23.19 -30.73
CA SER A 468 3.79 -24.04 -29.60
C SER A 468 3.04 -23.23 -28.53
N HIS A 469 2.35 -23.92 -27.63
CA HIS A 469 1.88 -23.32 -26.38
C HIS A 469 3.03 -22.70 -25.53
N ASN A 470 4.29 -23.13 -25.70
CA ASN A 470 5.43 -22.49 -25.04
C ASN A 470 5.68 -21.08 -25.58
N GLN A 471 5.53 -20.88 -26.89
CA GLN A 471 5.54 -19.54 -27.49
C GLN A 471 4.40 -18.68 -26.96
N PHE A 472 3.18 -19.23 -26.86
CA PHE A 472 2.04 -18.51 -26.27
C PHE A 472 2.34 -18.05 -24.84
N LEU A 473 2.92 -18.93 -24.00
CA LEU A 473 3.31 -18.57 -22.63
C LEU A 473 4.43 -17.51 -22.60
N LEU A 474 5.37 -17.55 -23.55
CA LEU A 474 6.42 -16.54 -23.69
C LEU A 474 5.85 -15.18 -24.13
N ASP A 475 4.82 -15.17 -24.97
CA ASP A 475 4.20 -13.94 -25.45
C ASP A 475 3.29 -13.35 -24.35
N PHE A 476 2.36 -14.14 -23.80
CA PHE A 476 1.22 -13.61 -23.05
C PHE A 476 1.20 -13.90 -21.55
N ASN A 477 1.92 -14.91 -21.04
CA ASN A 477 1.86 -15.26 -19.62
C ASN A 477 2.73 -14.34 -18.76
N TYR A 478 2.30 -13.09 -18.66
CA TYR A 478 2.96 -12.03 -17.94
C TYR A 478 2.90 -12.28 -16.42
N SER A 479 1.74 -12.64 -15.88
CA SER A 479 1.57 -12.84 -14.44
C SER A 479 2.47 -13.95 -13.89
N TYR A 480 2.68 -15.04 -14.63
CA TYR A 480 3.66 -16.07 -14.24
C TYR A 480 5.09 -15.51 -14.17
N ARG A 481 5.50 -14.68 -15.13
CA ARG A 481 6.84 -14.07 -15.11
C ARG A 481 7.03 -13.19 -13.90
N LEU A 482 6.01 -12.41 -13.54
CA LEU A 482 6.02 -11.58 -12.34
C LEU A 482 6.17 -12.42 -11.06
N ARG A 483 5.35 -13.48 -10.92
CA ARG A 483 5.44 -14.43 -9.78
C ARG A 483 6.80 -15.13 -9.73
N LYS A 484 7.36 -15.53 -10.88
CA LYS A 484 8.67 -16.19 -10.97
C LYS A 484 9.80 -15.24 -10.58
N LEU A 485 9.75 -13.97 -11.00
CA LEU A 485 10.73 -12.95 -10.59
C LEU A 485 10.66 -12.66 -9.09
N GLN A 486 9.46 -12.54 -8.52
CA GLN A 486 9.29 -12.41 -7.07
C GLN A 486 9.91 -13.59 -6.32
N PHE A 487 9.65 -14.81 -6.79
CA PHE A 487 10.26 -16.01 -6.23
C PHE A 487 11.79 -15.94 -6.29
N LEU A 488 12.38 -15.61 -7.44
CA LEU A 488 13.83 -15.49 -7.59
C LEU A 488 14.43 -14.43 -6.66
N LEU A 489 13.82 -13.25 -6.57
CA LEU A 489 14.23 -12.19 -5.66
C LEU A 489 14.18 -12.65 -4.19
N ALA A 490 13.16 -13.41 -3.80
CA ALA A 490 13.07 -14.01 -2.47
C ALA A 490 14.18 -15.04 -2.23
N ARG A 491 14.56 -15.86 -3.23
CA ARG A 491 15.71 -16.79 -3.11
C ARG A 491 17.03 -16.05 -2.93
N ILE A 492 17.26 -15.01 -3.74
CA ILE A 492 18.46 -14.18 -3.62
C ILE A 492 18.53 -13.54 -2.22
N ALA A 493 17.42 -12.99 -1.74
CA ALA A 493 17.36 -12.44 -0.39
C ALA A 493 17.64 -13.50 0.70
N THR A 494 17.17 -14.73 0.52
CA THR A 494 17.44 -15.84 1.45
C THR A 494 18.93 -16.20 1.49
N LEU A 495 19.62 -16.21 0.34
CA LEU A 495 21.06 -16.47 0.26
C LEU A 495 21.91 -15.40 0.97
N GLU A 496 21.40 -14.16 1.01
CA GLU A 496 22.04 -13.02 1.68
C GLU A 496 21.87 -13.01 3.21
N LYS A 497 20.81 -13.64 3.74
CA LYS A 497 20.52 -13.67 5.17
C LYS A 497 21.55 -14.49 5.95
N THR A 498 21.90 -14.02 7.14
CA THR A 498 22.87 -14.67 8.05
C THR A 498 22.32 -14.98 9.44
N ASP A 499 21.02 -14.75 9.70
CA ASP A 499 20.37 -15.10 10.96
C ASP A 499 20.26 -16.63 11.18
N ALA A 500 20.04 -17.06 12.43
CA ALA A 500 20.05 -18.49 12.82
C ALA A 500 19.00 -19.36 12.09
N LEU A 501 17.83 -18.82 11.80
CA LEU A 501 16.75 -19.55 11.12
C LEU A 501 17.01 -19.67 9.61
N SER A 502 17.52 -18.60 9.00
CA SER A 502 17.85 -18.58 7.57
C SER A 502 19.12 -19.36 7.26
N ARG A 503 20.00 -19.60 8.24
CA ARG A 503 21.25 -20.35 8.06
C ARG A 503 21.03 -21.77 7.52
N ASN A 504 20.04 -22.51 8.00
CA ASN A 504 19.78 -23.88 7.54
C ASN A 504 19.26 -23.91 6.10
N GLU A 505 18.37 -22.97 5.76
CA GLU A 505 17.81 -22.89 4.42
C GLU A 505 18.82 -22.34 3.42
N ALA A 506 19.53 -21.27 3.78
CA ALA A 506 20.62 -20.71 2.98
C ALA A 506 21.74 -21.72 2.78
N ALA A 507 22.08 -22.53 3.79
CA ALA A 507 23.04 -23.62 3.65
C ALA A 507 22.55 -24.67 2.64
N THR A 508 21.31 -25.14 2.78
CA THR A 508 20.72 -26.11 1.84
C THR A 508 20.74 -25.58 0.40
N LEU A 509 20.41 -24.30 0.21
CA LEU A 509 20.47 -23.63 -1.09
C LEU A 509 21.89 -23.52 -1.64
N ARG A 510 22.88 -23.16 -0.81
CA ARG A 510 24.28 -23.08 -1.22
C ARG A 510 24.78 -24.43 -1.69
N THR A 511 24.46 -25.49 -0.95
CA THR A 511 24.80 -26.86 -1.34
C THR A 511 24.11 -27.28 -2.64
N LEU A 512 22.82 -27.00 -2.80
CA LEU A 512 22.09 -27.23 -4.06
C LEU A 512 22.70 -26.50 -5.25
N ALA A 513 23.23 -25.29 -5.03
CA ALA A 513 23.85 -24.47 -6.05
C ALA A 513 25.36 -24.72 -6.24
N GLY A 514 25.98 -25.62 -5.47
CA GLY A 514 27.42 -25.87 -5.50
C GLY A 514 28.27 -24.68 -5.03
N LEU A 515 27.71 -23.83 -4.15
CA LEU A 515 28.33 -22.59 -3.67
C LEU A 515 28.97 -22.72 -2.29
N ASP A 516 29.17 -23.94 -1.78
CA ASP A 516 29.69 -24.18 -0.42
C ASP A 516 31.11 -23.61 -0.22
N SER A 517 31.90 -23.49 -1.29
CA SER A 517 33.26 -22.93 -1.26
C SER A 517 33.33 -21.41 -1.43
N VAL A 518 32.21 -20.73 -1.68
CA VAL A 518 32.18 -19.28 -1.93
C VAL A 518 32.14 -18.52 -0.61
N SER A 519 32.99 -17.50 -0.46
CA SER A 519 33.02 -16.71 0.78
C SER A 519 31.73 -15.88 0.95
N ALA A 520 31.32 -15.63 2.19
CA ALA A 520 30.12 -14.86 2.48
C ALA A 520 30.13 -13.42 1.89
N PRO A 521 31.25 -12.67 1.88
CA PRO A 521 31.31 -11.35 1.24
C PRO A 521 31.13 -11.42 -0.28
N GLU A 522 31.76 -12.39 -0.96
CA GLU A 522 31.62 -12.57 -2.41
C GLU A 522 30.20 -12.95 -2.79
N LEU A 523 29.59 -13.87 -2.03
CA LEU A 523 28.20 -14.27 -2.23
C LEU A 523 27.24 -13.09 -2.06
N ARG A 524 27.43 -12.27 -1.01
CA ARG A 524 26.62 -11.05 -0.79
C ARG A 524 26.74 -10.06 -1.94
N LYS A 525 27.97 -9.84 -2.45
CA LYS A 525 28.20 -8.95 -3.58
C LYS A 525 27.48 -9.45 -4.84
N ALA A 526 27.64 -10.73 -5.18
CA ALA A 526 26.99 -11.34 -6.34
C ALA A 526 25.45 -11.31 -6.22
N CYS A 527 24.92 -11.62 -5.03
CA CYS A 527 23.49 -11.55 -4.76
C CYS A 527 22.96 -10.12 -4.90
N ALA A 528 23.68 -9.11 -4.41
CA ALA A 528 23.30 -7.71 -4.54
C ALA A 528 23.25 -7.26 -6.01
N GLU A 529 24.24 -7.66 -6.83
CA GLU A 529 24.27 -7.37 -8.26
C GLU A 529 23.10 -8.03 -9.01
N MET A 530 22.81 -9.31 -8.73
CA MET A 530 21.68 -10.04 -9.32
C MET A 530 20.34 -9.42 -8.90
N ARG A 531 20.19 -9.10 -7.62
CA ARG A 531 19.00 -8.45 -7.05
C ARG A 531 18.73 -7.12 -7.74
N GLY A 532 19.74 -6.27 -7.92
CA GLY A 532 19.60 -5.01 -8.66
C GLY A 532 19.01 -5.20 -10.07
N ARG A 533 19.59 -6.14 -10.85
CA ARG A 533 19.11 -6.44 -12.21
C ARG A 533 17.69 -6.99 -12.24
N PHE A 534 17.39 -7.97 -11.37
CA PHE A 534 16.05 -8.58 -11.34
C PHE A 534 14.98 -7.65 -10.79
N SER A 535 15.31 -6.81 -9.79
CA SER A 535 14.39 -5.78 -9.30
C SER A 535 14.04 -4.81 -10.42
N GLU A 536 15.02 -4.33 -11.19
CA GLU A 536 14.74 -3.44 -12.33
C GLU A 536 13.75 -4.07 -13.34
N ILE A 537 13.98 -5.32 -13.73
CA ILE A 537 13.08 -6.06 -14.62
C ILE A 537 11.69 -6.21 -13.99
N TYR A 538 11.63 -6.62 -12.72
CA TYR A 538 10.38 -6.78 -11.97
C TYR A 538 9.58 -5.47 -11.92
N HIS A 539 10.24 -4.34 -11.70
CA HIS A 539 9.57 -3.03 -11.63
C HIS A 539 9.06 -2.56 -12.99
N ARG A 540 9.86 -2.70 -14.06
CA ARG A 540 9.42 -2.36 -15.42
C ARG A 540 8.21 -3.19 -15.83
N LEU A 541 8.27 -4.50 -15.59
CA LEU A 541 7.14 -5.39 -15.83
C LEU A 541 5.92 -4.92 -15.04
N ARG A 542 6.07 -4.75 -13.70
CA ARG A 542 4.95 -4.36 -12.82
C ARG A 542 4.34 -3.01 -13.19
N ALA A 543 5.15 -2.07 -13.68
CA ALA A 543 4.65 -0.80 -14.21
C ALA A 543 3.78 -1.03 -15.45
N GLY A 544 4.28 -1.77 -16.45
CA GLY A 544 3.50 -2.11 -17.65
C GLY A 544 2.21 -2.89 -17.34
N HIS A 545 2.23 -3.80 -16.37
CA HIS A 545 1.00 -4.46 -15.91
C HIS A 545 0.04 -3.49 -15.24
N ARG A 546 0.52 -2.55 -14.42
CA ARG A 546 -0.36 -1.53 -13.85
C ARG A 546 -0.99 -0.67 -14.95
N GLU A 547 -0.22 -0.27 -15.96
CA GLU A 547 -0.74 0.49 -17.11
C GLU A 547 -1.79 -0.30 -17.89
N LEU A 548 -1.54 -1.58 -18.18
CA LEU A 548 -2.49 -2.46 -18.88
C LEU A 548 -3.77 -2.73 -18.09
N HIS A 549 -3.70 -2.71 -16.76
CA HIS A 549 -4.83 -3.00 -15.88
C HIS A 549 -5.48 -1.74 -15.26
N GLN A 550 -4.98 -0.54 -15.57
CA GLN A 550 -5.66 0.72 -15.24
C GLN A 550 -6.94 0.81 -16.07
N GLU A 551 -8.05 1.22 -15.45
CA GLU A 551 -9.26 1.55 -16.20
C GLU A 551 -8.92 2.66 -17.19
N PRO A 552 -9.33 2.54 -18.47
CA PRO A 552 -9.16 3.63 -19.41
C PRO A 552 -9.82 4.88 -18.80
N PRO A 553 -9.17 6.06 -18.86
CA PRO A 553 -9.80 7.29 -18.38
C PRO A 553 -11.16 7.38 -19.04
N ALA A 554 -12.19 7.67 -18.24
CA ALA A 554 -13.53 7.93 -18.76
C ALA A 554 -13.35 8.88 -19.94
N ALA A 555 -13.59 8.38 -21.16
CA ALA A 555 -13.55 9.21 -22.34
C ALA A 555 -14.44 10.42 -22.02
N GLU A 556 -13.98 11.64 -22.31
CA GLU A 556 -14.78 12.86 -22.13
C GLU A 556 -16.16 12.66 -22.76
N THR A 557 -17.14 12.24 -21.95
CA THR A 557 -18.50 11.95 -22.42
C THR A 557 -19.26 13.27 -22.51
N ASN A 558 -18.92 14.05 -23.53
CA ASN A 558 -19.86 15.00 -24.15
C ASN A 558 -20.67 14.33 -25.27
N ALA A 559 -20.57 13.01 -25.42
CA ALA A 559 -21.51 12.24 -26.23
C ALA A 559 -22.73 11.86 -25.37
N PRO A 560 -23.97 12.10 -25.83
CA PRO A 560 -25.17 11.76 -25.08
C PRO A 560 -25.17 10.25 -24.76
N SER A 561 -25.57 9.94 -23.53
CA SER A 561 -25.73 8.56 -23.03
C SER A 561 -26.40 7.71 -24.12
N PRO A 562 -25.78 6.61 -24.58
CA PRO A 562 -26.44 5.77 -25.55
C PRO A 562 -27.68 5.20 -24.89
N ALA A 563 -28.85 5.58 -25.42
CA ALA A 563 -30.11 4.88 -25.19
C ALA A 563 -29.85 3.37 -25.19
N PRO A 564 -30.53 2.57 -24.35
CA PRO A 564 -30.20 1.17 -24.09
C PRO A 564 -29.96 0.47 -25.43
N ALA A 565 -28.68 0.25 -25.74
CA ALA A 565 -28.28 -0.08 -27.09
C ALA A 565 -28.95 -1.39 -27.45
N ALA A 566 -29.79 -1.35 -28.49
CA ALA A 566 -30.38 -2.54 -29.09
C ALA A 566 -29.28 -3.59 -29.23
N ARG A 567 -29.48 -4.77 -28.63
CA ARG A 567 -28.57 -5.91 -28.67
C ARG A 567 -28.03 -6.06 -30.09
N LEU A 568 -26.79 -5.62 -30.32
CA LEU A 568 -26.13 -5.85 -31.59
C LEU A 568 -25.99 -7.36 -31.72
N SER A 569 -26.52 -7.92 -32.81
CA SER A 569 -26.38 -9.35 -33.08
C SER A 569 -24.90 -9.73 -33.08
N LEU A 570 -24.57 -10.94 -32.60
CA LEU A 570 -23.20 -11.46 -32.50
C LEU A 570 -22.37 -11.23 -33.79
N GLY A 571 -23.02 -11.34 -34.96
CA GLY A 571 -22.38 -11.11 -36.26
C GLY A 571 -21.94 -9.67 -36.52
N ALA A 572 -22.59 -8.67 -35.94
CA ALA A 572 -22.19 -7.27 -36.08
C ALA A 572 -20.98 -6.92 -35.19
N GLN A 573 -20.87 -7.56 -34.03
CA GLN A 573 -19.74 -7.39 -33.11
C GLN A 573 -18.48 -8.10 -33.63
N ALA A 574 -18.63 -9.31 -34.18
CA ALA A 574 -17.54 -10.05 -34.82
C ALA A 574 -16.90 -9.29 -35.99
N LYS A 575 -17.70 -8.54 -36.76
CA LYS A 575 -17.25 -7.75 -37.91
C LYS A 575 -16.36 -6.57 -37.50
N LYS A 576 -16.60 -5.98 -36.32
CA LYS A 576 -15.75 -4.90 -35.76
C LYS A 576 -14.40 -5.40 -35.26
N LEU A 577 -14.34 -6.68 -34.88
CA LEU A 577 -13.13 -7.37 -34.44
C LEU A 577 -12.41 -8.12 -35.59
N ASN A 578 -12.89 -7.95 -36.83
CA ASN A 578 -12.31 -8.51 -38.06
C ASN A 578 -12.34 -10.06 -38.15
N PHE A 579 -13.27 -10.72 -37.44
CA PHE A 579 -13.49 -12.16 -37.55
C PHE A 579 -14.26 -12.51 -38.83
N LYS A 580 -13.94 -13.65 -39.45
CA LYS A 580 -14.62 -14.18 -40.63
C LYS A 580 -15.91 -14.91 -40.23
N PRO A 581 -16.98 -14.88 -41.05
CA PRO A 581 -18.25 -15.54 -40.74
C PRO A 581 -18.16 -17.04 -40.44
N ASP A 582 -17.17 -17.74 -40.99
CA ASP A 582 -16.97 -19.18 -40.79
C ASP A 582 -16.36 -19.51 -39.41
N GLU A 583 -15.68 -18.54 -38.77
CA GLU A 583 -15.11 -18.67 -37.42
C GLU A 583 -16.17 -18.58 -36.30
N LEU A 584 -17.39 -18.12 -36.63
CA LEU A 584 -18.53 -18.03 -35.71
C LEU A 584 -19.41 -19.30 -35.69
N LYS A 585 -19.18 -20.25 -36.60
CA LYS A 585 -19.99 -21.47 -36.74
C LYS A 585 -19.39 -22.71 -36.07
N ALA A 586 -18.13 -22.63 -35.64
CA ALA A 586 -17.44 -23.63 -34.83
C ALA A 586 -17.47 -23.20 -33.36
#